data_AF-A0A3C0UAY9-F1
#
_entry.id   AF-A0A3C0UAY9-F1
#
_cell.length_a   1.000
_cell.length_b   1.000
_cell.length_c   1.000
_cell.angle_alpha   90.00
_cell.angle_beta   90.00
_cell.angle_gamma   90.00
#
_symmetry.space_group_name_H-M   'P 1'
#
loop_
_entity.id
_entity.type
_entity.pdbx_description
1 polymer ?
#
loop_
_entity_poly.entity_id
_entity_poly.type
_entity_poly.pdbx_seq_one_letter_code
_entity_poly.pdbx_strand_id
1 'polypeptide(L)'
;PGTGVIAGGAVRAVMECAGITDVLTKSMGSATAVNVVRATVDALKKLEEPEEIAARRGLSLEEVAPDELLRARAAGIAEARKAREEAQAKAAEKDGE
;
A
#
# COMPACT_ATOMS: atom_id res chain seq x y z
N PRO A 1 5.18 -8.19 -8.92
CA PRO A 1 4.00 -8.41 -8.04
C PRO A 1 3.58 -9.89 -8.12
N GLY A 2 2.91 -10.46 -7.11
CA GLY A 2 2.46 -11.86 -7.10
C GLY A 2 2.94 -12.73 -5.92
N THR A 3 3.45 -12.13 -4.85
CA THR A 3 3.88 -12.81 -3.62
C THR A 3 2.70 -13.19 -2.73
N GLY A 4 1.62 -12.40 -2.77
CA GLY A 4 0.51 -12.55 -1.83
C GLY A 4 0.82 -12.06 -0.41
N VAL A 5 -0.12 -12.28 0.51
CA VAL A 5 0.00 -11.88 1.92
C VAL A 5 0.57 -13.03 2.76
N ILE A 6 1.88 -13.01 2.98
CA ILE A 6 2.58 -13.98 3.85
C ILE A 6 2.67 -13.39 5.25
N ALA A 7 1.69 -13.76 6.07
CA ALA A 7 1.51 -13.20 7.41
C ALA A 7 0.81 -14.17 8.36
N GLY A 8 1.04 -14.01 9.67
CA GLY A 8 0.25 -14.69 10.70
C GLY A 8 -1.18 -14.13 10.77
N GLY A 9 -2.13 -14.90 11.30
CA GLY A 9 -3.58 -14.58 11.19
C GLY A 9 -3.99 -13.17 11.61
N ALA A 10 -3.48 -12.67 12.74
CA ALA A 10 -3.75 -11.31 13.21
C ALA A 10 -3.24 -10.22 12.25
N VAL A 11 -2.04 -10.39 11.69
CA VAL A 11 -1.45 -9.45 10.74
C VAL A 11 -2.16 -9.55 9.39
N ARG A 12 -2.44 -10.78 8.93
CA ARG A 12 -3.14 -11.04 7.67
C ARG A 12 -4.49 -10.33 7.62
N ALA A 13 -5.31 -10.44 8.67
CA ALA A 13 -6.59 -9.76 8.74
C ALA A 13 -6.47 -8.23 8.56
N VAL A 14 -5.45 -7.62 9.17
CA VAL A 14 -5.19 -6.19 9.01
C VAL A 14 -4.76 -5.85 7.58
N MET A 15 -3.84 -6.63 6.99
CA MET A 15 -3.35 -6.40 5.62
C MET A 15 -4.45 -6.54 4.57
N GLU A 16 -5.29 -7.58 4.69
CA GLU A 16 -6.42 -7.80 3.79
C GLU A 16 -7.45 -6.67 3.88
N CYS A 17 -7.80 -6.22 5.09
CA CYS A 17 -8.68 -5.07 5.27
C CYS A 17 -8.07 -3.76 4.75
N ALA A 18 -6.74 -3.61 4.81
CA ALA A 18 -6.03 -2.46 4.26
C ALA A 18 -5.90 -2.51 2.73
N GLY A 19 -6.28 -3.61 2.07
CA GLY A 19 -6.15 -3.79 0.63
C GLY A 19 -4.72 -4.09 0.16
N ILE A 20 -3.84 -4.51 1.07
CA ILE A 20 -2.45 -4.85 0.76
C ILE A 20 -2.41 -6.28 0.20
N THR A 21 -1.99 -6.42 -1.06
CA THR A 21 -2.01 -7.72 -1.76
C THR A 21 -0.72 -8.51 -1.63
N ASP A 22 0.42 -7.82 -1.52
CA ASP A 22 1.75 -8.43 -1.59
C ASP A 22 2.61 -7.91 -0.43
N VAL A 23 2.83 -8.75 0.58
CA VAL A 23 3.64 -8.37 1.76
C VAL A 23 4.21 -9.60 2.46
N LEU A 24 5.44 -9.47 2.96
CA LEU A 24 6.09 -10.44 3.84
C LEU A 24 6.13 -9.89 5.26
N THR A 25 5.69 -10.67 6.25
CA THR A 25 5.70 -10.23 7.64
C THR A 25 6.15 -11.34 8.58
N LYS A 26 6.68 -10.95 9.74
CA LYS A 26 6.95 -11.87 10.86
C LYS A 26 6.74 -11.13 12.18
N SER A 27 5.96 -11.71 13.09
CA SER A 27 5.92 -11.26 14.49
C SER A 27 7.14 -11.81 15.25
N MET A 28 7.89 -10.92 15.90
CA MET A 28 9.16 -11.20 16.61
C MET A 28 9.08 -10.96 18.12
N GLY A 29 7.88 -10.95 18.70
CA GLY A 29 7.69 -10.68 20.12
C GLY A 29 6.47 -11.40 20.69
N SER A 30 5.57 -10.64 21.32
CA SER A 30 4.33 -11.17 21.89
C SER A 30 3.51 -11.95 20.85
N ALA A 31 3.03 -13.13 21.23
CA ALA A 31 2.12 -13.94 20.42
C ALA A 31 0.64 -13.57 20.60
N THR A 32 0.32 -12.69 21.55
CA THR A 32 -1.05 -12.29 21.84
C THR A 32 -1.63 -11.48 20.69
N ALA A 33 -2.77 -11.93 20.13
CA ALA A 33 -3.37 -11.33 18.94
C ALA A 33 -3.58 -9.81 19.05
N VAL A 34 -4.09 -9.32 20.20
CA VAL A 34 -4.32 -7.88 20.42
C VAL A 34 -3.02 -7.06 20.32
N ASN A 35 -1.92 -7.59 20.87
CA ASN A 35 -0.62 -6.91 20.82
C ASN A 35 -0.04 -6.94 19.41
N VAL A 36 -0.19 -8.06 18.70
CA VAL A 36 0.24 -8.18 17.31
C VAL A 36 -0.49 -7.17 16.44
N VAL A 37 -1.83 -7.06 16.55
CA VAL A 37 -2.61 -6.06 15.80
C VAL A 37 -2.15 -4.64 16.12
N ARG A 38 -1.99 -4.29 17.40
CA ARG A 38 -1.50 -2.96 17.81
C ARG A 38 -0.12 -2.65 17.23
N ALA A 39 0.80 -3.61 17.28
CA ALA A 39 2.13 -3.47 16.71
C ALA A 39 2.08 -3.33 15.18
N THR A 40 1.20 -4.06 14.50
CA THR A 40 1.00 -3.93 13.05
C THR A 40 0.49 -2.54 12.68
N VAL A 41 -0.50 -2.02 13.41
CA VAL A 41 -1.02 -0.67 13.17
C VAL A 41 0.05 0.40 13.44
N ASP A 42 0.84 0.25 14.51
CA ASP A 42 1.96 1.14 14.80
C ASP A 42 3.04 1.10 13.70
N ALA A 43 3.36 -0.09 13.18
CA ALA A 43 4.30 -0.24 12.07
C ALA A 43 3.81 0.45 10.79
N LEU A 44 2.53 0.32 10.46
CA LEU A 44 1.93 0.99 9.30
C LEU A 44 1.98 2.52 9.44
N LYS A 45 1.76 3.05 10.65
CA LYS A 45 1.84 4.50 10.93
C LYS A 45 3.25 5.08 10.81
N LYS A 46 4.28 4.24 10.87
CA LYS A 46 5.69 4.64 10.75
C LYS A 46 6.18 4.65 9.30
N LEU A 47 5.37 4.17 8.36
CA LEU A 47 5.69 4.30 6.94
C LEU A 47 5.57 5.78 6.54
N GLU A 48 6.54 6.25 5.77
CA GLU A 48 6.59 7.62 5.26
C GLU A 48 6.54 7.58 3.73
N GLU A 49 5.87 8.54 3.10
CA GLU A 49 5.87 8.64 1.65
C GLU A 49 7.21 9.21 1.15
N PRO A 50 7.73 8.75 -0.01
CA PRO A 50 8.97 9.27 -0.57
C PRO A 50 8.99 10.80 -0.72
N GLU A 51 7.86 11.43 -1.04
CA GLU A 51 7.73 12.89 -1.15
C GLU A 51 7.85 13.61 0.18
N GLU A 52 7.29 13.05 1.25
CA GLU A 52 7.42 13.64 2.58
C GLU A 52 8.89 13.65 3.00
N ILE A 53 9.62 12.58 2.68
CA ILE A 53 11.06 12.49 2.91
C ILE A 53 11.81 13.51 2.04
N ALA A 54 11.48 13.63 0.76
CA ALA A 54 12.11 14.57 -0.16
C ALA A 54 11.88 16.03 0.25
N ALA A 55 10.63 16.39 0.57
CA ALA A 55 10.26 17.71 1.06
C ALA A 55 10.97 18.04 2.38
N ARG A 56 11.01 17.11 3.34
CA ARG A 56 11.70 17.29 4.62
C ARG A 56 13.21 17.48 4.45
N ARG A 57 13.80 16.87 3.42
CA ARG A 57 15.24 16.99 3.12
C ARG A 57 15.57 18.14 2.16
N GLY A 58 14.58 18.77 1.54
CA GLY A 58 14.79 19.82 0.53
C GLY A 58 15.42 19.30 -0.77
N LEU A 59 15.22 18.01 -1.09
CA LEU A 59 15.76 17.35 -2.28
C LEU A 59 14.63 17.05 -3.27
N SER A 60 14.99 16.79 -4.53
CA SER A 60 14.04 16.27 -5.50
C SER A 60 13.65 14.82 -5.19
N LEU A 61 12.50 14.38 -5.72
CA LEU A 61 12.03 13.00 -5.53
C LEU A 61 12.98 11.97 -6.18
N GLU A 62 13.59 12.34 -7.30
CA GLU A 62 14.55 11.51 -8.05
C GLU A 62 15.86 11.27 -7.28
N GLU A 63 16.27 12.21 -6.43
CA GLU A 63 17.44 12.07 -5.57
C GLU A 63 17.17 11.20 -4.33
N VAL A 64 15.90 11.01 -3.95
CA VAL A 64 15.51 10.32 -2.71
C VAL A 64 14.98 8.92 -2.98
N ALA A 65 14.19 8.75 -4.04
CA ALA A 65 13.55 7.49 -4.37
C ALA A 65 14.34 6.73 -5.45
N PRO A 66 14.56 5.42 -5.31
CA PRO A 66 15.22 4.62 -6.33
C PRO A 66 14.35 4.47 -7.59
N ASP A 67 14.98 4.34 -8.75
CA ASP A 67 14.34 4.23 -10.06
C ASP A 67 13.24 3.16 -10.13
N GLU A 68 13.47 2.00 -9.51
CA GLU A 68 12.50 0.90 -9.51
C GLU A 68 11.19 1.30 -8.82
N LEU A 69 11.28 2.06 -7.73
CA LEU A 69 10.11 2.57 -7.00
C LEU A 69 9.35 3.58 -7.86
N LEU A 70 10.07 4.49 -8.52
CA LEU A 70 9.47 5.50 -9.40
C LEU A 70 8.73 4.87 -10.58
N ARG A 71 9.32 3.83 -11.20
CA ARG A 71 8.67 3.07 -12.28
C ARG A 71 7.45 2.31 -11.79
N ALA A 72 7.57 1.60 -10.67
CA ALA A 72 6.46 0.86 -10.08
C ALA A 72 5.29 1.79 -9.73
N ARG A 73 5.60 2.99 -9.23
CA ARG A 73 4.61 4.02 -8.94
C ARG A 73 3.93 4.56 -10.19
N ALA A 74 4.69 4.88 -11.24
CA ALA A 74 4.12 5.34 -12.51
C ALA A 74 3.14 4.30 -13.09
N ALA A 75 3.53 3.01 -13.05
CA ALA A 75 2.64 1.91 -13.44
C ALA A 75 1.39 1.84 -12.55
N GLY A 76 1.55 1.94 -11.23
CA GLY A 76 0.42 1.92 -10.28
C GLY A 76 -0.57 3.07 -10.48
N ILE A 77 -0.10 4.29 -10.73
CA ILE A 77 -0.95 5.46 -11.01
C ILE A 77 -1.69 5.28 -12.34
N ALA A 78 -1.02 4.74 -13.36
CA ALA A 78 -1.64 4.46 -14.65
C ALA A 78 -2.76 3.42 -14.53
N GLU A 79 -2.53 2.32 -13.80
CA GLU A 79 -3.53 1.30 -13.53
C GLU A 79 -4.70 1.86 -12.69
N ALA A 80 -4.41 2.66 -11.66
CA ALA A 80 -5.45 3.29 -10.84
C ALA A 80 -6.29 4.29 -11.65
N ARG A 81 -5.66 5.04 -12.57
CA ARG A 81 -6.35 5.96 -13.47
C ARG A 81 -7.27 5.21 -14.43
N LYS A 82 -6.75 4.15 -15.06
CA LYS A 82 -7.52 3.27 -15.95
C LYS A 82 -8.70 2.63 -15.22
N ALA A 83 -8.49 2.11 -14.01
CA ALA A 83 -9.56 1.54 -13.19
C ALA A 83 -10.64 2.57 -12.81
N ARG A 84 -10.26 3.84 -12.55
CA ARG A 84 -11.21 4.93 -12.29
C ARG A 84 -11.99 5.31 -13.55
N GLU A 85 -11.33 5.39 -14.70
CA GLU A 85 -11.96 5.69 -16.00
C GLU A 85 -12.96 4.58 -16.40
N GLU A 86 -12.58 3.30 -16.23
CA GLU A 86 -13.47 2.16 -16.44
C GLU A 86 -14.63 2.10 -15.45
N ALA A 87 -14.41 2.46 -14.18
CA ALA A 87 -15.48 2.54 -13.19
C ALA A 87 -16.46 3.69 -13.50
N GLN A 88 -15.96 4.84 -13.97
CA GLN A 88 -16.80 5.97 -14.41
C GLN A 88 -17.58 5.63 -15.68
N ALA A 89 -16.98 4.92 -16.64
CA ALA A 89 -17.68 4.45 -17.83
C ALA A 89 -18.81 3.48 -17.48
N LYS A 90 -18.56 2.52 -16.58
CA LYS A 90 -19.58 1.57 -16.09
C LYS A 90 -20.68 2.25 -15.25
N ALA A 91 -20.37 3.33 -14.55
CA ALA A 91 -21.37 4.11 -13.81
C ALA A 91 -22.26 4.91 -14.77
N ALA A 92 -21.69 5.56 -15.78
CA ALA A 92 -22.43 6.31 -16.79
C ALA A 92 -23.35 5.43 -17.66
N GLU A 93 -22.98 4.16 -17.88
CA GLU A 93 -23.81 3.19 -18.60
C GLU A 93 -25.01 2.68 -17.77
N LYS A 94 -24.95 2.79 -16.44
CA LYS A 94 -25.97 2.27 -15.51
C LYS A 94 -27.04 3.30 -15.13
N ASP A 95 -26.74 4.60 -15.24
CA ASP A 95 -27.70 5.69 -15.00
C ASP A 95 -28.61 5.98 -16.21
N GLY A 96 -28.45 5.23 -17.31
CA GLY A 96 -29.20 5.36 -18.55
C GLY A 96 -30.28 4.30 -18.81
N GLU A 97 -30.53 3.38 -17.86
CA GLU A 97 -31.57 2.34 -17.93
C GLU A 97 -32.69 2.56 -16.91
#